data_AF-A0A952E699-F1
#
_entry.id   AF-A0A952E699-F1
#
_cell.length_a   1.000
_cell.length_b   1.000
_cell.length_c   1.000
_cell.angle_alpha   90.00
_cell.angle_beta   90.00
_cell.angle_gamma   90.00
#
_symmetry.space_group_name_H-M   'P 1'
#
loop_
_entity.id
_entity.type
_entity.pdbx_description
1 polymer ?
#
loop_
_entity_poly.entity_id
_entity_poly.type
_entity_poly.pdbx_seq_one_letter_code
_entity_poly.pdbx_strand_id
1 'polypeptide(L)'
;MDDYHHKLLMIDSPIKLLDSLIDMFKFFSGDPACTTEIMDYGFFPWWTYKGIKGAFWRPLASITHWLDYILWPDSPLLMHVQSVLWYGALVVATVFLYRRFISIAWVAGLAALLYAIDDAHGTPVGFLANRNAVMATLFGVLTILIHDKWRRENLRIGLFFGPALLVVSLLSAEAGIATCAYLFAHAVFIDRGTIRQRFAAMIPYVAVVVIWRIIWTYMGYGVENMGAYIDPLGEPLKYIAAVKDRAPFLLLGDRKS
;
A
#
# COMPACT_ATOMS: atom_id res chain seq x y z
N MET A 1 12.01 -11.53 -6.22
CA MET A 1 12.44 -10.79 -7.43
C MET A 1 12.79 -9.33 -7.11
N ASP A 2 12.22 -8.75 -6.05
CA ASP A 2 12.34 -7.32 -5.69
C ASP A 2 13.69 -6.94 -5.03
N ASP A 3 14.19 -7.66 -4.02
CA ASP A 3 15.45 -7.28 -3.33
C ASP A 3 16.68 -7.19 -4.25
N TYR A 4 16.78 -8.10 -5.23
CA TYR A 4 17.88 -8.08 -6.21
C TYR A 4 17.73 -6.92 -7.20
N HIS A 5 16.49 -6.56 -7.57
CA HIS A 5 16.22 -5.42 -8.43
C HIS A 5 16.61 -4.13 -7.71
N HIS A 6 16.15 -3.91 -6.47
CA HIS A 6 16.53 -2.73 -5.68
C HIS A 6 18.05 -2.65 -5.44
N LYS A 7 18.72 -3.78 -5.20
CA LYS A 7 20.19 -3.80 -5.10
C LYS A 7 20.89 -3.45 -6.42
N LEU A 8 20.40 -3.95 -7.56
CA LEU A 8 20.90 -3.61 -8.90
C LEU A 8 20.67 -2.13 -9.27
N LEU A 9 19.62 -1.51 -8.73
CA LEU A 9 19.32 -0.09 -8.91
C LEU A 9 20.27 0.82 -8.10
N MET A 10 20.84 0.34 -7.00
CA MET A 10 21.69 1.13 -6.09
C MET A 10 23.19 0.88 -6.25
N ILE A 11 23.59 -0.22 -6.90
CA ILE A 11 24.96 -0.42 -7.37
C ILE A 11 25.10 0.33 -8.70
N ASP A 12 26.22 1.04 -8.88
CA ASP A 12 26.55 1.79 -10.10
C ASP A 12 26.49 0.85 -11.31
N SER A 13 25.31 0.80 -11.94
CA SER A 13 24.96 -0.10 -13.03
C SER A 13 25.09 0.67 -14.34
N PRO A 14 25.62 0.08 -15.40
CA PRO A 14 25.76 0.75 -16.69
C PRO A 14 24.42 1.23 -17.28
N ILE A 15 23.30 0.70 -16.79
CA ILE A 15 21.95 1.17 -17.08
C ILE A 15 21.50 2.04 -15.90
N LYS A 16 21.33 3.34 -16.11
CA LYS A 16 20.66 4.25 -15.16
C LYS A 16 19.18 3.88 -15.10
N LEU A 17 18.82 2.89 -14.31
CA LEU A 17 17.43 2.50 -14.10
C LEU A 17 16.68 3.43 -13.11
N LEU A 18 17.39 4.27 -12.34
CA LEU A 18 16.81 5.26 -11.44
C LEU A 18 16.99 6.68 -11.96
N ASP A 19 15.88 7.31 -12.36
CA ASP A 19 15.83 8.75 -12.67
C ASP A 19 15.88 9.60 -11.38
N SER A 20 15.32 9.09 -10.28
CA SER A 20 15.19 9.79 -8.98
C SER A 20 15.04 8.82 -7.80
N LEU A 21 15.32 9.30 -6.58
CA LEU A 21 15.18 8.54 -5.33
C LEU A 21 13.76 8.03 -5.06
N ILE A 22 12.74 8.67 -5.62
CA ILE A 22 11.32 8.31 -5.45
C ILE A 22 10.84 7.29 -6.48
N ASP A 23 11.66 6.98 -7.49
CA ASP A 23 11.31 6.11 -8.61
C ASP A 23 11.76 4.65 -8.40
N MET A 24 12.12 4.29 -7.18
CA MET A 24 12.58 2.93 -6.84
C MET A 24 11.56 1.84 -7.18
N PHE A 25 10.27 2.16 -7.19
CA PHE A 25 9.19 1.24 -7.57
C PHE A 25 8.68 1.48 -9.01
N LYS A 26 9.47 2.15 -9.86
CA LYS A 26 9.22 2.30 -11.30
C LYS A 26 9.88 1.15 -12.04
N PHE A 27 9.20 0.00 -12.07
CA PHE A 27 9.73 -1.22 -12.71
C PHE A 27 9.69 -1.14 -14.23
N PHE A 28 8.64 -0.52 -14.79
CA PHE A 28 8.49 -0.36 -16.23
C PHE A 28 7.99 1.05 -16.55
N SER A 29 8.75 1.78 -17.36
CA SER A 29 8.47 3.17 -17.73
C SER A 29 7.30 3.32 -18.69
N GLY A 30 6.92 2.27 -19.42
CA GLY A 30 5.97 2.34 -20.53
C GLY A 30 6.58 2.88 -21.82
N ASP A 31 7.88 3.21 -21.84
CA ASP A 31 8.59 3.64 -23.04
C ASP A 31 9.10 2.42 -23.83
N PRO A 32 8.66 2.24 -25.10
CA PRO A 32 9.11 1.14 -25.94
C PRO A 32 10.62 1.14 -26.20
N ALA A 33 11.27 2.31 -26.22
CA ALA A 33 12.71 2.42 -26.45
C ALA A 33 13.48 1.86 -25.24
N CYS A 34 13.21 2.38 -24.04
CA CYS A 34 13.76 1.86 -22.79
C CYS A 34 13.49 0.37 -22.60
N THR A 35 12.27 -0.10 -22.90
CA THR A 35 11.94 -1.52 -22.78
C THR A 35 12.74 -2.39 -23.75
N THR A 36 12.97 -1.92 -24.98
CA THR A 36 13.78 -2.64 -25.97
C THR A 36 15.24 -2.72 -25.53
N GLU A 37 15.80 -1.64 -24.99
CA GLU A 37 17.16 -1.62 -24.45
C GLU A 37 17.34 -2.65 -23.32
N ILE A 38 16.41 -2.71 -22.36
CA ILE A 38 16.45 -3.69 -21.26
C ILE A 38 16.33 -5.14 -21.81
N MET A 39 15.57 -5.36 -22.88
CA MET A 39 15.48 -6.66 -23.57
C MET A 39 16.80 -7.02 -24.26
N ASP A 40 17.46 -6.06 -24.90
CA ASP A 40 18.75 -6.26 -25.59
C ASP A 40 19.88 -6.63 -24.61
N TYR A 41 19.82 -6.09 -23.38
CA TYR A 41 20.71 -6.49 -22.28
C TYR A 41 20.35 -7.85 -21.64
N GLY A 42 19.26 -8.49 -22.07
CA GLY A 42 18.85 -9.82 -21.59
C GLY A 42 18.15 -9.81 -20.22
N PHE A 43 17.80 -8.65 -19.67
CA PHE A 43 17.04 -8.56 -18.42
C PHE A 43 15.57 -8.92 -18.61
N PHE A 44 15.02 -8.73 -19.82
CA PHE A 44 13.66 -9.13 -20.17
C PHE A 44 13.64 -10.14 -21.33
N PRO A 45 12.69 -11.10 -21.32
CA PRO A 45 12.48 -11.98 -22.48
C PRO A 45 12.14 -11.18 -23.75
N TRP A 46 12.59 -11.65 -24.91
CA TRP A 46 12.37 -11.00 -26.20
C TRP A 46 10.89 -10.88 -26.62
N TRP A 47 9.99 -11.66 -26.00
CA TRP A 47 8.54 -11.60 -26.19
C TRP A 47 7.83 -10.61 -25.23
N THR A 48 8.56 -9.80 -24.46
CA THR A 48 7.98 -8.81 -23.55
C THR A 48 7.24 -7.72 -24.33
N TYR A 49 6.02 -7.37 -23.90
CA TYR A 49 5.27 -6.29 -24.52
C TYR A 49 5.94 -4.94 -24.24
N LYS A 50 6.33 -4.21 -25.28
CA LYS A 50 7.15 -3.00 -25.18
C LYS A 50 6.44 -1.80 -24.54
N GLY A 51 5.10 -1.78 -24.55
CA GLY A 51 4.29 -0.74 -23.89
C GLY A 51 3.87 -1.11 -22.47
N ILE A 52 4.54 -2.05 -21.82
CA ILE A 52 4.23 -2.43 -20.44
C ILE A 52 4.63 -1.30 -19.50
N LYS A 53 3.70 -0.89 -18.63
CA LYS A 53 3.94 0.17 -17.66
C LYS A 53 3.59 -0.32 -16.26
N GLY A 54 4.53 -0.12 -15.35
CA GLY A 54 4.44 -0.48 -13.94
C GLY A 54 5.26 0.49 -13.12
N ALA A 55 4.77 1.72 -13.10
CA ALA A 55 5.36 2.83 -12.40
C ALA A 55 4.52 3.11 -11.15
N PHE A 56 4.96 2.62 -9.99
CA PHE A 56 4.26 2.83 -8.73
C PHE A 56 4.83 4.05 -8.00
N TRP A 57 3.97 4.93 -7.50
CA TRP A 57 4.41 6.12 -6.76
C TRP A 57 4.43 5.82 -5.27
N ARG A 58 5.61 5.45 -4.77
CA ARG A 58 5.81 5.00 -3.37
C ARG A 58 6.96 5.73 -2.69
N PRO A 59 6.95 7.08 -2.67
CA PRO A 59 8.10 7.87 -2.25
C PRO A 59 8.52 7.57 -0.81
N LEU A 60 7.57 7.31 0.09
CA LEU A 60 7.92 7.01 1.48
C LEU A 60 8.62 5.66 1.59
N ALA A 61 8.16 4.65 0.84
CA ALA A 61 8.84 3.36 0.80
C ALA A 61 10.21 3.49 0.12
N SER A 62 10.35 4.28 -0.94
CA SER A 62 11.64 4.47 -1.61
C SER A 62 12.66 5.14 -0.70
N ILE A 63 12.25 6.20 0.01
CA ILE A 63 13.11 6.92 0.97
C ILE A 63 13.54 6.00 2.11
N THR A 64 12.64 5.15 2.62
CA THR A 64 13.03 4.25 3.71
C THR A 64 14.03 3.20 3.29
N HIS A 65 13.92 2.64 2.07
CA HIS A 65 14.93 1.73 1.55
C HIS A 65 16.25 2.47 1.31
N TRP A 66 16.22 3.66 0.71
CA TRP A 66 17.42 4.47 0.53
C TRP A 66 18.15 4.77 1.86
N LEU A 67 17.41 5.10 2.91
CA LEU A 67 17.96 5.27 4.26
C LEU A 67 18.62 3.98 4.77
N ASP A 68 18.02 2.82 4.51
CA ASP A 68 18.58 1.53 4.92
C ASP A 68 19.93 1.28 4.27
N TYR A 69 20.05 1.57 2.97
CA TYR A 69 21.31 1.41 2.23
C TYR A 69 22.40 2.41 2.65
N ILE A 70 22.03 3.60 3.12
CA ILE A 70 23.00 4.57 3.65
C ILE A 70 23.48 4.19 5.05
N LEU A 71 22.56 3.79 5.92
CA LEU A 71 22.88 3.53 7.32
C LEU A 71 23.51 2.15 7.53
N TRP A 72 23.13 1.17 6.71
CA TRP A 72 23.54 -0.24 6.87
C TRP A 72 23.93 -0.91 5.54
N PRO A 73 24.84 -0.32 4.73
CA PRO A 73 25.15 -0.80 3.37
C PRO A 73 25.54 -2.29 3.30
N ASP A 74 26.27 -2.78 4.30
CA ASP A 74 26.80 -4.15 4.33
C ASP A 74 26.03 -5.10 5.26
N SER A 75 24.90 -4.68 5.83
CA SER A 75 24.14 -5.48 6.81
C SER A 75 22.69 -5.69 6.40
N PRO A 76 22.41 -6.71 5.56
CA PRO A 76 21.05 -7.12 5.22
C PRO A 76 20.18 -7.44 6.44
N LEU A 77 20.81 -7.93 7.52
CA LEU A 77 20.13 -8.24 8.77
C LEU A 77 19.46 -7.00 9.38
N LEU A 78 20.14 -5.85 9.40
CA LEU A 78 19.61 -4.62 9.98
C LEU A 78 18.47 -4.05 9.14
N MET A 79 18.56 -4.18 7.80
CA MET A 79 17.47 -3.83 6.90
C MET A 79 16.22 -4.71 7.14
N HIS A 80 16.41 -6.00 7.42
CA HIS A 80 15.32 -6.91 7.80
C HIS A 80 14.69 -6.55 9.15
N VAL A 81 15.50 -6.19 10.16
CA VAL A 81 14.98 -5.77 11.48
C VAL A 81 14.00 -4.60 11.33
N GLN A 82 14.30 -3.64 10.45
CA GLN A 82 13.40 -2.51 10.20
C GLN A 82 12.02 -2.95 9.70
N SER A 83 11.96 -3.93 8.79
CA SER A 83 10.69 -4.48 8.29
C SER A 83 9.92 -5.24 9.38
N VAL A 84 10.63 -5.97 10.25
CA VAL A 84 10.04 -6.64 11.42
C VAL A 84 9.45 -5.61 12.40
N LEU A 85 10.13 -4.47 12.61
CA LEU A 85 9.61 -3.40 13.47
C LEU A 85 8.33 -2.78 12.91
N TRP A 86 8.24 -2.54 11.59
CA TRP A 86 7.01 -2.07 10.95
C TRP A 86 5.87 -3.08 11.11
N TYR A 87 6.15 -4.36 10.94
CA TYR A 87 5.16 -5.41 11.13
C TYR A 87 4.70 -5.50 12.59
N GLY A 88 5.62 -5.45 13.56
CA GLY A 88 5.28 -5.40 14.99
C GLY A 88 4.40 -4.20 15.34
N ALA A 89 4.71 -3.02 14.79
CA ALA A 89 3.86 -1.83 14.96
C ALA A 89 2.47 -2.02 14.35
N LEU A 90 2.36 -2.64 13.17
CA LEU A 90 1.09 -2.98 12.54
C LEU A 90 0.26 -3.93 13.42
N VAL A 91 0.87 -5.01 13.92
CA VAL A 91 0.19 -5.97 14.82
C VAL A 91 -0.37 -5.24 16.04
N VAL A 92 0.44 -4.38 16.67
CA VAL A 92 0.00 -3.57 17.82
C VAL A 92 -1.16 -2.64 17.45
N ALA A 93 -1.09 -1.94 16.31
CA ALA A 93 -2.17 -1.08 15.85
C ALA A 93 -3.47 -1.87 15.59
N THR A 94 -3.37 -3.07 15.01
CA THR A 94 -4.50 -3.97 14.76
C THR A 94 -5.11 -4.46 16.07
N VAL A 95 -4.31 -4.79 17.09
CA VAL A 95 -4.83 -5.10 18.44
C VAL A 95 -5.68 -3.95 18.98
N PHE A 96 -5.20 -2.71 18.86
CA PHE A 96 -5.95 -1.54 19.30
C PHE A 96 -7.25 -1.36 18.50
N LEU A 97 -7.23 -1.61 17.19
CA LEU A 97 -8.41 -1.59 16.33
C LEU A 97 -9.44 -2.64 16.77
N TYR A 98 -9.02 -3.89 16.97
CA TYR A 98 -9.91 -4.95 17.41
C TYR A 98 -10.50 -4.69 18.79
N ARG A 99 -9.69 -4.26 19.76
CA ARG A 99 -10.19 -3.88 21.09
C ARG A 99 -11.18 -2.72 21.06
N ARG A 100 -11.18 -1.92 19.99
CA ARG A 100 -12.08 -0.78 19.84
C ARG A 100 -13.47 -1.17 19.36
N PHE A 101 -13.57 -2.24 18.57
CA PHE A 101 -14.83 -2.69 17.97
C PHE A 101 -15.35 -4.01 18.53
N ILE A 102 -14.49 -4.81 19.18
CA ILE A 102 -14.82 -6.07 19.84
C ILE A 102 -14.83 -5.85 21.36
N SER A 103 -15.97 -6.13 22.00
CA SER A 103 -16.16 -5.93 23.45
C SER A 103 -15.38 -6.92 24.32
N ILE A 104 -15.09 -8.12 23.82
CA ILE A 104 -14.42 -9.19 24.56
C ILE A 104 -12.92 -9.14 24.31
N ALA A 105 -12.15 -8.72 25.32
CA ALA A 105 -10.71 -8.46 25.18
C ALA A 105 -9.88 -9.68 24.77
N TRP A 106 -10.21 -10.88 25.26
CA TRP A 106 -9.50 -12.10 24.89
C TRP A 106 -9.79 -12.53 23.44
N VAL A 107 -11.00 -12.25 22.92
CA VAL A 107 -11.35 -12.49 21.51
C VAL A 107 -10.59 -11.51 20.61
N ALA A 108 -10.44 -10.24 21.02
CA ALA A 108 -9.60 -9.28 20.31
C ALA A 108 -8.11 -9.69 20.32
N GLY A 109 -7.61 -10.20 21.45
CA GLY A 109 -6.26 -10.74 21.57
C GLY A 109 -6.05 -11.99 20.72
N LEU A 110 -7.01 -12.91 20.71
CA LEU A 110 -6.98 -14.11 19.87
C LEU A 110 -7.09 -13.75 18.38
N ALA A 111 -7.96 -12.81 17.99
CA ALA A 111 -8.06 -12.34 16.62
C ALA A 111 -6.77 -11.64 16.15
N ALA A 112 -6.08 -10.92 17.03
CA ALA A 112 -4.80 -10.31 16.71
C ALA A 112 -3.65 -11.34 16.66
N LEU A 113 -3.66 -12.35 17.53
CA LEU A 113 -2.73 -13.49 17.44
C LEU A 113 -2.96 -14.27 16.14
N LEU A 114 -4.22 -14.54 15.78
CA LEU A 114 -4.58 -15.16 14.51
C LEU A 114 -4.15 -14.27 13.34
N TYR A 115 -4.36 -12.95 13.38
CA TYR A 115 -3.84 -12.02 12.37
C TYR A 115 -2.30 -12.08 12.25
N ALA A 116 -1.60 -12.16 13.38
CA ALA A 116 -0.14 -12.23 13.41
C ALA A 116 0.41 -13.59 12.92
N ILE A 117 -0.37 -14.66 13.04
CA ILE A 117 0.00 -16.06 12.74
C ILE A 117 -0.56 -16.53 11.38
N ASP A 118 -1.58 -15.87 10.82
CA ASP A 118 -2.24 -16.25 9.58
C ASP A 118 -1.27 -16.21 8.39
N ASP A 119 -1.07 -17.38 7.78
CA ASP A 119 -0.17 -17.63 6.65
C ASP A 119 -0.61 -16.88 5.37
N ALA A 120 -1.86 -16.37 5.32
CA ALA A 120 -2.28 -15.40 4.31
C ALA A 120 -1.51 -14.06 4.39
N HIS A 121 -0.83 -13.80 5.51
CA HIS A 121 0.14 -12.71 5.71
C HIS A 121 1.60 -13.21 5.75
N GLY A 122 1.84 -14.53 5.76
CA GLY A 122 3.17 -15.15 5.72
C GLY A 122 3.89 -14.93 4.39
N THR A 123 3.16 -14.93 3.27
CA THR A 123 3.72 -14.68 1.93
C THR A 123 4.20 -13.23 1.72
N PRO A 124 3.53 -12.18 2.25
CA PRO A 124 4.09 -10.82 2.38
C PRO A 124 5.27 -10.67 3.35
N VAL A 125 5.27 -11.39 4.47
CA VAL A 125 6.29 -11.24 5.54
C VAL A 125 7.61 -11.93 5.18
N GLY A 126 7.57 -12.96 4.32
CA GLY A 126 8.77 -13.60 3.76
C GLY A 126 9.49 -12.79 2.67
N PHE A 127 8.93 -11.67 2.21
CA PHE A 127 9.50 -10.83 1.16
C PHE A 127 9.75 -9.41 1.69
N LEU A 128 11.02 -9.07 1.91
CA LEU A 128 11.49 -7.73 2.32
C LEU A 128 10.88 -6.61 1.45
N ALA A 129 10.69 -6.91 0.16
CA ALA A 129 9.92 -6.22 -0.87
C ALA A 129 8.59 -5.56 -0.47
N ASN A 130 7.81 -6.17 0.45
CA ASN A 130 6.43 -5.72 0.70
C ASN A 130 6.29 -4.77 1.90
N ARG A 131 7.42 -4.24 2.40
CA ARG A 131 7.46 -3.25 3.49
C ARG A 131 6.54 -2.05 3.22
N ASN A 132 6.43 -1.64 1.96
CA ASN A 132 5.51 -0.60 1.50
C ASN A 132 4.05 -0.91 1.85
N ALA A 133 3.57 -2.15 1.67
CA ALA A 133 2.21 -2.56 2.00
C ALA A 133 2.00 -2.64 3.52
N VAL A 134 2.99 -3.10 4.28
CA VAL A 134 2.94 -3.11 5.76
C VAL A 134 2.79 -1.68 6.29
N MET A 135 3.60 -0.75 5.79
CA MET A 135 3.51 0.68 6.15
C MET A 135 2.14 1.26 5.75
N ALA A 136 1.68 1.01 4.52
CA ALA A 136 0.38 1.47 4.06
C ALA A 136 -0.76 0.98 4.96
N THR A 137 -0.71 -0.29 5.35
CA THR A 137 -1.71 -0.91 6.23
C THR A 137 -1.65 -0.33 7.63
N LEU A 138 -0.45 -0.17 8.22
CA LEU A 138 -0.26 0.43 9.54
C LEU A 138 -0.88 1.83 9.59
N PHE A 139 -0.50 2.70 8.65
CA PHE A 139 -1.01 4.05 8.61
C PHE A 139 -2.51 4.11 8.25
N GLY A 140 -3.01 3.15 7.46
CA GLY A 140 -4.44 2.96 7.21
C GLY A 140 -5.23 2.62 8.48
N VAL A 141 -4.73 1.67 9.28
CA VAL A 141 -5.32 1.29 10.58
C VAL A 141 -5.29 2.46 11.55
N LEU A 142 -4.16 3.16 11.67
CA LEU A 142 -4.05 4.36 12.51
C LEU A 142 -5.01 5.47 12.07
N THR A 143 -5.22 5.63 10.76
CA THR A 143 -6.20 6.56 10.20
C THR A 143 -7.62 6.23 10.68
N ILE A 144 -8.02 4.96 10.63
CA ILE A 144 -9.33 4.51 11.10
C ILE A 144 -9.47 4.73 12.61
N LEU A 145 -8.45 4.39 13.39
CA LEU A 145 -8.43 4.57 14.84
C LEU A 145 -8.62 6.03 15.26
N ILE A 146 -7.85 6.94 14.65
CA ILE A 146 -7.94 8.37 15.01
C ILE A 146 -9.26 8.98 14.49
N HIS A 147 -9.76 8.51 13.36
CA HIS A 147 -11.08 8.90 12.86
C HIS A 147 -12.18 8.47 13.83
N ASP A 148 -12.15 7.23 14.30
CA ASP A 148 -13.12 6.72 15.27
C ASP A 148 -13.09 7.52 16.59
N LYS A 149 -11.90 7.83 17.11
CA LYS A 149 -11.74 8.70 18.30
C LYS A 149 -12.30 10.09 18.06
N TRP A 150 -12.07 10.67 16.89
CA TRP A 150 -12.65 11.97 16.55
C TRP A 150 -14.19 11.92 16.54
N ARG A 151 -14.79 10.91 15.91
CA ARG A 151 -16.24 10.83 15.73
C ARG A 151 -16.99 10.40 16.99
N ARG A 152 -16.43 9.49 17.79
CA ARG A 152 -17.11 8.92 18.97
C ARG A 152 -16.70 9.55 20.29
N GLU A 153 -15.47 10.07 20.39
CA GLU A 153 -14.93 10.66 21.64
C GLU A 153 -14.73 12.17 21.53
N ASN A 154 -15.12 12.78 20.41
CA ASN A 154 -14.91 14.21 20.12
C ASN A 154 -13.43 14.65 20.15
N LEU A 155 -12.49 13.73 19.93
CA LEU A 155 -11.06 14.04 19.83
C LEU A 155 -10.77 14.83 18.54
N ARG A 156 -10.90 16.16 18.60
CA ARG A 156 -10.79 17.05 17.42
C ARG A 156 -9.46 16.97 16.69
N ILE A 157 -8.42 16.49 17.36
CA ILE A 157 -7.09 16.29 16.76
C ILE A 157 -7.17 15.32 15.56
N GLY A 158 -8.11 14.36 15.58
CA GLY A 158 -8.32 13.43 14.47
C GLY A 158 -8.81 14.06 13.16
N LEU A 159 -9.34 15.29 13.20
CA LEU A 159 -9.68 16.04 11.98
C LEU A 159 -8.44 16.31 11.12
N PHE A 160 -7.30 16.58 11.75
CA PHE A 160 -6.04 16.88 11.06
C PHE A 160 -5.16 15.65 10.91
N PHE A 161 -5.01 14.87 11.98
CA PHE A 161 -4.13 13.70 11.97
C PHE A 161 -4.69 12.54 11.15
N GLY A 162 -6.01 12.40 11.02
CA GLY A 162 -6.61 11.37 10.17
C GLY A 162 -6.18 11.51 8.71
N PRO A 163 -6.46 12.65 8.05
CA PRO A 163 -6.03 12.88 6.67
C PRO A 163 -4.51 12.84 6.51
N ALA A 164 -3.74 13.34 7.49
CA ALA A 164 -2.28 13.26 7.45
C ALA A 164 -1.77 11.81 7.44
N LEU A 165 -2.32 10.93 8.28
CA LEU A 165 -1.98 9.51 8.28
C LEU A 165 -2.40 8.82 6.97
N LEU A 166 -3.52 9.22 6.37
CA LEU A 166 -3.92 8.72 5.06
C LEU A 166 -2.92 9.12 3.97
N VAL A 167 -2.41 10.35 4.00
CA VAL A 167 -1.33 10.76 3.08
C VAL A 167 -0.12 9.83 3.24
N VAL A 168 0.34 9.60 4.47
CA VAL A 168 1.49 8.71 4.74
C VAL A 168 1.22 7.27 4.26
N SER A 169 -0.02 6.77 4.41
CA SER A 169 -0.44 5.47 3.87
C SER A 169 -0.33 5.42 2.34
N LEU A 170 -0.88 6.42 1.64
CA LEU A 170 -0.86 6.50 0.18
C LEU A 170 0.54 6.72 -0.41
N LEU A 171 1.41 7.45 0.30
CA LEU A 171 2.82 7.63 -0.08
C LEU A 171 3.66 6.37 0.18
N SER A 172 3.16 5.44 1.00
CA SER A 172 3.79 4.13 1.21
C SER A 172 3.42 3.18 0.06
N ALA A 173 2.13 3.03 -0.23
CA ALA A 173 1.65 2.18 -1.33
C ALA A 173 0.25 2.62 -1.81
N GLU A 174 -0.05 2.36 -3.09
CA GLU A 174 -1.38 2.61 -3.67
C GLU A 174 -2.50 1.84 -2.96
N ALA A 175 -2.16 0.69 -2.35
CA ALA A 175 -3.08 -0.11 -1.54
C ALA A 175 -3.70 0.68 -0.37
N GLY A 176 -3.07 1.79 0.05
CA GLY A 176 -3.61 2.70 1.07
C GLY A 176 -5.01 3.25 0.75
N ILE A 177 -5.42 3.27 -0.54
CA ILE A 177 -6.78 3.65 -0.97
C ILE A 177 -7.85 2.78 -0.28
N ALA A 178 -7.54 1.51 0.03
CA ALA A 178 -8.46 0.60 0.72
C ALA A 178 -8.94 1.16 2.08
N THR A 179 -8.14 2.00 2.75
CA THR A 179 -8.53 2.70 3.97
C THR A 179 -9.82 3.51 3.79
N CYS A 180 -10.06 4.08 2.60
CA CYS A 180 -11.26 4.86 2.32
C CYS A 180 -12.54 4.01 2.35
N ALA A 181 -12.46 2.73 1.96
CA ALA A 181 -13.59 1.81 2.07
C ALA A 181 -13.98 1.57 3.53
N TYR A 182 -12.99 1.44 4.43
CA TYR A 182 -13.23 1.31 5.86
C TYR A 182 -13.75 2.61 6.49
N LEU A 183 -13.26 3.78 6.07
CA LEU A 183 -13.79 5.08 6.52
C LEU A 183 -15.25 5.25 6.07
N PHE A 184 -15.58 4.87 4.84
CA PHE A 184 -16.94 4.86 4.35
C PHE A 184 -17.84 3.91 5.15
N ALA A 185 -17.37 2.68 5.39
CA ALA A 185 -18.10 1.73 6.24
C ALA A 185 -18.32 2.28 7.66
N HIS A 186 -17.32 2.95 8.24
CA HIS A 186 -17.45 3.62 9.53
C HIS A 186 -18.51 4.72 9.51
N ALA A 187 -18.51 5.58 8.50
CA ALA A 187 -19.50 6.65 8.36
C ALA A 187 -20.94 6.11 8.21
N VAL A 188 -21.12 4.97 7.52
CA VAL A 188 -22.44 4.37 7.31
C VAL A 188 -22.94 3.63 8.55
N PHE A 189 -22.12 2.76 9.13
CA PHE A 189 -22.57 1.78 10.13
C PHE A 189 -22.26 2.18 11.58
N ILE A 190 -21.23 2.99 11.83
CA ILE A 190 -20.72 3.26 13.18
C ILE A 190 -21.02 4.70 13.63
N ASP A 191 -20.84 5.69 12.75
CA ASP A 191 -21.06 7.09 13.11
C ASP A 191 -22.56 7.33 13.44
N ARG A 192 -22.81 8.04 14.55
CA ARG A 192 -24.16 8.37 15.06
C ARG A 192 -24.62 9.79 14.72
N GLY A 193 -23.79 10.58 14.05
CA GLY A 193 -24.12 11.94 13.62
C GLY A 193 -25.22 11.98 12.55
N THR A 194 -25.63 13.19 12.17
CA THR A 194 -26.53 13.40 11.03
C THR A 194 -25.85 12.99 9.71
N ILE A 195 -26.63 12.59 8.69
CA ILE A 195 -26.10 12.22 7.36
C ILE A 195 -25.14 13.30 6.83
N ARG A 196 -25.51 14.58 6.96
CA ARG A 196 -24.66 15.70 6.53
C ARG A 196 -23.32 15.73 7.26
N GLN A 197 -23.31 15.51 8.58
CA GLN A 197 -22.07 15.50 9.37
C GLN A 197 -21.17 14.30 9.04
N ARG A 198 -21.76 13.13 8.78
CA ARG A 198 -21.04 11.91 8.40
C ARG A 198 -20.29 12.10 7.08
N PHE A 199 -20.97 12.62 6.06
CA PHE A 199 -20.35 12.86 4.76
C PHE A 199 -19.43 14.09 4.76
N ALA A 200 -19.75 15.15 5.53
CA ALA A 200 -18.84 16.28 5.69
C ALA A 200 -17.50 15.86 6.32
N ALA A 201 -17.53 14.87 7.24
CA ALA A 201 -16.33 14.32 7.85
C ALA A 201 -15.42 13.57 6.89
N MET A 202 -15.93 13.16 5.72
CA MET A 202 -15.17 12.47 4.67
C MET A 202 -14.44 13.44 3.73
N ILE A 203 -14.85 14.72 3.68
CA ILE A 203 -14.30 15.71 2.73
C ILE A 203 -12.77 15.78 2.78
N PRO A 204 -12.11 15.86 3.95
CA PRO A 204 -10.64 15.94 4.00
C PRO A 204 -9.94 14.70 3.42
N TYR A 205 -10.52 13.51 3.61
CA TYR A 205 -9.96 12.26 3.09
C TYR A 205 -10.14 12.15 1.57
N VAL A 206 -11.32 12.55 1.06
CA VAL A 206 -11.57 12.62 -0.39
C VAL A 206 -10.61 13.60 -1.06
N ALA A 207 -10.40 14.77 -0.45
CA ALA A 207 -9.43 15.75 -0.96
C ALA A 207 -8.01 15.16 -1.03
N VAL A 208 -7.58 14.44 0.01
CA VAL A 208 -6.28 13.74 0.01
C VAL A 208 -6.16 12.76 -1.16
N VAL A 209 -7.16 11.90 -1.37
CA VAL A 209 -7.14 10.91 -2.47
C VAL A 209 -7.12 11.59 -3.83
N VAL A 210 -7.94 12.63 -4.03
CA VAL A 210 -8.00 13.37 -5.30
C VAL A 210 -6.67 14.07 -5.59
N ILE A 211 -6.11 14.78 -4.62
CA ILE A 211 -4.81 15.46 -4.77
C ILE A 211 -3.71 14.44 -5.06
N TRP A 212 -3.64 13.37 -4.27
CA TRP A 212 -2.69 12.28 -4.48
C TRP A 212 -2.82 11.69 -5.89
N ARG A 213 -4.04 11.44 -6.36
CA ARG A 213 -4.28 10.88 -7.70
C ARG A 213 -3.89 11.83 -8.83
N ILE A 214 -4.13 13.13 -8.66
CA ILE A 214 -3.70 14.16 -9.62
C ILE A 214 -2.18 14.16 -9.73
N ILE A 215 -1.47 14.19 -8.60
CA ILE A 215 0.00 14.18 -8.58
C ILE A 215 0.53 12.89 -9.21
N TRP A 216 -0.02 11.74 -8.81
CA TRP A 216 0.33 10.42 -9.35
C TRP A 216 0.21 10.37 -10.88
N THR A 217 -0.90 10.90 -11.42
CA THR A 217 -1.16 10.92 -12.87
C THR A 217 -0.25 11.92 -13.58
N TYR A 218 -0.08 13.12 -13.02
CA TYR A 218 0.76 14.18 -13.60
C TYR A 218 2.23 13.78 -13.70
N MET A 219 2.73 13.05 -12.70
CA MET A 219 4.10 12.53 -12.69
C MET A 219 4.29 11.28 -13.58
N GLY A 220 3.23 10.81 -14.25
CA GLY A 220 3.30 9.70 -15.19
C GLY A 220 3.35 8.31 -14.55
N TYR A 221 3.10 8.19 -13.24
CA TYR A 221 2.91 6.89 -12.60
C TYR A 221 1.66 6.21 -13.13
N GLY A 222 1.66 4.89 -13.15
CA GLY A 222 0.74 4.13 -13.99
C GLY A 222 0.96 2.64 -13.94
N VAL A 223 -0.13 1.88 -13.98
CA VAL A 223 -0.10 0.49 -14.41
C VAL A 223 -0.91 0.39 -15.69
N GLU A 224 -0.24 0.07 -16.80
CA GLU A 224 -0.87 -0.09 -18.11
C GLU A 224 -0.34 -1.38 -18.74
N ASN A 225 -1.22 -2.12 -19.42
CA ASN A 225 -0.88 -3.35 -20.14
C ASN A 225 -0.25 -4.48 -19.28
N MET A 226 -0.39 -4.42 -17.95
CA MET A 226 -0.16 -5.58 -17.07
C MET A 226 -1.43 -6.43 -16.99
N GLY A 227 -1.50 -7.54 -17.72
CA GLY A 227 -2.70 -8.39 -17.81
C GLY A 227 -3.31 -8.91 -16.48
N ALA A 228 -2.66 -8.71 -15.33
CA ALA A 228 -3.15 -9.10 -14.01
C ALA A 228 -3.65 -7.95 -13.12
N TYR A 229 -3.30 -6.69 -13.42
CA TYR A 229 -3.53 -5.53 -12.55
C TYR A 229 -4.51 -4.55 -13.19
N ILE A 230 -5.63 -4.29 -12.51
CA ILE A 230 -6.66 -3.35 -12.98
C ILE A 230 -6.66 -2.17 -12.00
N ASP A 231 -6.40 -0.97 -12.51
CA ASP A 231 -6.44 0.25 -11.71
C ASP A 231 -7.90 0.60 -11.34
N PRO A 232 -8.27 0.58 -10.05
CA PRO A 232 -9.64 0.88 -9.62
C PRO A 232 -10.08 2.32 -9.89
N LEU A 233 -9.14 3.27 -10.00
CA LEU A 233 -9.43 4.68 -10.26
C LEU A 233 -9.30 5.04 -11.74
N GLY A 234 -8.41 4.37 -12.47
CA GLY A 234 -8.24 4.54 -13.92
C GLY A 234 -9.29 3.81 -14.75
N GLU A 235 -9.73 2.63 -14.30
CA GLU A 235 -10.68 1.78 -15.01
C GLU A 235 -11.81 1.28 -14.10
N PRO A 236 -12.63 2.17 -13.53
CA PRO A 236 -13.59 1.81 -12.47
C PRO A 236 -14.60 0.75 -12.90
N LEU A 237 -15.06 0.78 -14.16
CA LEU A 237 -16.01 -0.20 -14.69
C LEU A 237 -15.39 -1.59 -14.85
N LYS A 238 -14.13 -1.67 -15.32
CA LYS A 238 -13.41 -2.94 -15.43
C LYS A 238 -13.07 -3.50 -14.06
N TYR A 239 -12.75 -2.64 -13.09
CA TYR A 239 -12.54 -3.06 -11.71
C TYR A 239 -13.82 -3.63 -11.09
N ILE A 240 -14.97 -2.97 -11.24
CA ILE A 240 -16.27 -3.47 -10.75
C ILE A 240 -16.64 -4.80 -11.42
N ALA A 241 -16.39 -4.94 -12.72
CA ALA A 241 -16.60 -6.21 -13.43
C ALA A 241 -15.68 -7.31 -12.88
N ALA A 242 -14.38 -7.01 -12.70
CA ALA A 242 -13.42 -7.95 -12.15
C ALA A 242 -13.71 -8.32 -10.69
N VAL A 243 -14.31 -7.43 -9.89
CA VAL A 243 -14.76 -7.75 -8.53
C VAL A 243 -15.88 -8.79 -8.57
N LYS A 244 -16.82 -8.74 -9.54
CA LYS A 244 -17.84 -9.78 -9.69
C LYS A 244 -17.23 -11.15 -10.01
N ASP A 245 -16.19 -11.17 -10.84
CA ASP A 245 -15.54 -12.41 -11.24
C ASP A 245 -14.57 -12.96 -10.16
N ARG A 246 -13.94 -12.08 -9.37
CA ARG A 246 -12.95 -12.43 -8.34
C ARG A 246 -13.55 -12.63 -6.94
N ALA A 247 -14.72 -12.05 -6.64
CA ALA A 247 -15.40 -12.20 -5.36
C ALA A 247 -15.70 -13.67 -4.99
N PRO A 248 -16.13 -14.55 -5.91
CA PRO A 248 -16.31 -15.97 -5.61
C PRO A 248 -15.00 -16.65 -5.21
N PHE A 249 -13.89 -16.33 -5.87
CA PHE A 249 -12.57 -16.91 -5.57
C PHE A 249 -12.00 -16.39 -4.23
N LEU A 250 -12.19 -15.12 -3.91
CA LEU A 250 -11.76 -14.52 -2.64
C LEU A 250 -12.58 -15.01 -1.43
N LEU A 251 -13.87 -15.31 -1.62
CA LEU A 251 -14.74 -15.87 -0.58
C LEU A 251 -14.54 -17.38 -0.38
N LEU A 252 -13.99 -18.08 -1.37
CA LEU A 252 -13.77 -19.52 -1.33
C LEU A 252 -12.38 -19.94 -0.82
N GLY A 253 -11.50 -18.99 -0.48
CA GLY A 253 -10.23 -19.21 0.23
C GLY A 253 -9.42 -20.38 -0.32
N ASP A 254 -8.53 -20.10 -1.29
CA ASP A 254 -7.52 -21.01 -1.85
C ASP A 254 -7.51 -22.44 -1.29
N ARG A 255 -8.39 -23.29 -1.84
CA ARG A 255 -8.15 -24.73 -1.93
C ARG A 255 -7.70 -25.03 -3.35
N LYS A 256 -6.40 -24.97 -3.60
CA LYS A 256 -5.79 -25.76 -4.67
C LYS A 256 -4.52 -26.43 -4.17
N SER A 257 -4.67 -27.75 -4.06
CA SER A 257 -3.65 -28.81 -4.11
C SER A 257 -2.64 -28.63 -5.22
#